data_AF-K6WU68-F1
#
_entry.id   AF-K6WU68-F1
#
_cell.length_a   1.000
_cell.length_b   1.000
_cell.length_c   1.000
_cell.angle_alpha   90.00
_cell.angle_beta   90.00
_cell.angle_gamma   90.00
#
_symmetry.space_group_name_H-M   'P 1'
#
loop_
_entity.id
_entity.type
_entity.pdbx_description
1 polymer ?
#
loop_
_entity_poly.entity_id
_entity_poly.type
_entity_poly.pdbx_seq_one_letter_code
_entity_poly.pdbx_strand_id
1 'polypeptide(L)'
;MDREVPGFVGNRLQEALWREALHMVANGEATPQQIDASIVEGPGLRWAFHGPMLTFHLAGGPGGMAHMLDHFGPSLLSPWTRLNAPELTPELRDAVVSGCEEEAGERTITDLVRERDAQLIAVLRATGRLS
;
A
#
# COMPACT_ATOMS: atom_id res chain seq x y z
N MET A 1 -11.66 12.41 14.38
CA MET A 1 -10.67 13.26 13.70
C MET A 1 -10.99 14.68 14.09
N ASP A 2 -10.10 15.34 14.83
CA ASP A 2 -10.37 16.67 15.39
C ASP A 2 -10.21 17.79 14.35
N ARG A 3 -9.63 17.46 13.19
CA ARG A 3 -9.49 18.34 12.03
C ARG A 3 -9.60 17.54 10.75
N GLU A 4 -10.41 18.05 9.82
CA GLU A 4 -10.49 17.52 8.47
C GLU A 4 -9.29 18.02 7.64
N VAL A 5 -8.73 17.13 6.83
CA VAL A 5 -7.65 17.43 5.89
C VAL A 5 -8.16 17.11 4.49
N PRO A 6 -7.96 17.98 3.49
CA PRO A 6 -8.35 17.69 2.12
C PRO A 6 -7.82 16.34 1.64
N GLY A 7 -8.72 15.50 1.12
CA GLY A 7 -8.44 14.14 0.69
C GLY A 7 -8.51 13.08 1.80
N PHE A 8 -8.78 13.45 3.05
CA PHE A 8 -8.81 12.55 4.22
C PHE A 8 -7.46 11.85 4.50
N VAL A 9 -7.21 11.45 5.75
CA VAL A 9 -5.91 10.85 6.13
C VAL A 9 -5.65 9.55 5.37
N GLY A 10 -6.67 8.68 5.25
CA GLY A 10 -6.56 7.39 4.58
C GLY A 10 -6.18 7.52 3.10
N ASN A 11 -6.94 8.32 2.32
CA ASN A 11 -6.69 8.40 0.89
C ASN A 11 -5.34 9.07 0.59
N ARG A 12 -4.87 10.00 1.44
CA ARG A 12 -3.52 10.58 1.28
C ARG A 12 -2.40 9.53 1.41
N LEU A 13 -2.53 8.58 2.34
CA LEU A 13 -1.57 7.49 2.49
C LEU A 13 -1.67 6.50 1.33
N GLN A 14 -2.89 6.20 0.87
CA GLN A 14 -3.12 5.35 -0.29
C GLN A 14 -2.55 5.96 -1.57
N GLU A 15 -2.77 7.26 -1.81
CA GLU A 15 -2.21 7.98 -2.96
C GLU A 15 -0.68 8.03 -2.92
N ALA A 16 -0.07 8.16 -1.75
CA ALA A 16 1.39 8.15 -1.64
C ALA A 16 1.98 6.79 -2.12
N LEU A 17 1.36 5.67 -1.71
CA LEU A 17 1.74 4.34 -2.19
C LEU A 17 1.50 4.20 -3.69
N TRP A 18 0.33 4.65 -4.18
CA TRP A 18 -0.03 4.53 -5.58
C TRP A 18 0.88 5.35 -6.50
N ARG A 19 1.27 6.56 -6.09
CA ARG A 19 2.22 7.38 -6.87
C ARG A 19 3.59 6.72 -6.99
N GLU A 20 4.07 6.10 -5.91
CA GLU A 20 5.33 5.35 -5.99
C GLU A 20 5.20 4.13 -6.91
N ALA A 21 4.08 3.40 -6.81
CA ALA A 21 3.81 2.27 -7.70
C ALA A 21 3.83 2.69 -9.18
N LEU A 22 3.22 3.83 -9.53
CA LEU A 22 3.24 4.35 -10.90
C LEU A 22 4.66 4.68 -11.38
N HIS A 23 5.53 5.22 -10.52
CA HIS A 23 6.94 5.44 -10.87
C HIS A 23 7.67 4.13 -11.12
N MET A 24 7.45 3.13 -10.26
CA MET A 24 8.08 1.82 -10.42
C MET A 24 7.67 1.18 -11.75
N VAL A 25 6.41 1.27 -12.14
CA VAL A 25 5.95 0.78 -13.46
C VAL A 25 6.56 1.61 -14.60
N ALA A 26 6.52 2.94 -14.51
CA ALA A 26 7.06 3.82 -15.55
C ALA A 26 8.56 3.59 -15.80
N ASN A 27 9.32 3.26 -14.76
CA ASN A 27 10.75 3.00 -14.82
C ASN A 27 11.09 1.53 -15.12
N GLY A 28 10.10 0.65 -15.24
CA GLY A 28 10.31 -0.80 -15.41
C GLY A 28 10.95 -1.47 -14.19
N GLU A 29 10.80 -0.89 -13.00
CA GLU A 29 11.32 -1.42 -11.72
C GLU A 29 10.48 -2.60 -11.22
N ALA A 30 9.17 -2.59 -11.49
CA ALA A 30 8.24 -3.66 -11.12
C ALA A 30 6.97 -3.65 -11.99
N THR A 31 6.33 -4.81 -12.15
CA THR A 31 4.99 -4.92 -12.75
C THR A 31 3.89 -4.64 -11.71
N PRO A 32 2.66 -4.28 -12.12
CA PRO A 32 1.54 -4.13 -11.18
C PRO A 32 1.36 -5.32 -10.23
N GLN A 33 1.48 -6.55 -10.74
CA GLN A 33 1.35 -7.77 -9.93
C GLN A 33 2.46 -7.93 -8.90
N GLN A 34 3.70 -7.57 -9.25
CA GLN A 34 4.82 -7.59 -8.31
C GLN A 34 4.61 -6.56 -7.20
N ILE A 35 4.09 -5.38 -7.55
CA ILE A 35 3.76 -4.32 -6.59
C ILE A 35 2.66 -4.81 -5.64
N ASP A 36 1.54 -5.31 -6.17
CA ASP A 36 0.42 -5.77 -5.35
C ASP A 36 0.81 -6.96 -4.46
N ALA A 37 1.57 -7.94 -4.98
CA ALA A 37 2.11 -9.03 -4.19
C ALA A 37 3.03 -8.53 -3.06
N SER A 38 3.89 -7.54 -3.33
CA SER A 38 4.80 -6.98 -2.31
C SER A 38 4.05 -6.37 -1.12
N ILE A 39 2.85 -5.83 -1.35
CA ILE A 39 1.98 -5.27 -0.32
C ILE A 39 1.17 -6.36 0.36
N VAL A 40 0.44 -7.18 -0.40
CA VAL A 40 -0.48 -8.19 0.11
C VAL A 40 0.26 -9.26 0.92
N GLU A 41 1.43 -9.70 0.47
CA GLU A 41 2.25 -10.71 1.15
C GLU A 41 3.21 -10.11 2.19
N GLY A 42 3.43 -8.79 2.15
CA GLY A 42 4.35 -8.07 3.02
C GLY A 42 3.63 -7.23 4.09
N PRO A 43 3.74 -5.89 4.03
CA PRO A 43 3.22 -5.01 5.08
C PRO A 43 1.68 -4.99 5.16
N GLY A 44 0.95 -5.39 4.12
CA GLY A 44 -0.52 -5.41 4.08
C GLY A 44 -1.15 -6.33 5.12
N LEU A 45 -0.55 -7.50 5.38
CA LEU A 45 -1.04 -8.45 6.39
C LEU A 45 -1.13 -7.82 7.78
N ARG A 46 -0.10 -7.08 8.19
CA ARG A 46 -0.07 -6.39 9.49
C ARG A 46 -0.95 -5.14 9.49
N TRP A 47 -1.18 -4.49 8.35
CA TRP A 47 -2.02 -3.30 8.27
C TRP A 47 -3.51 -3.55 8.54
N ALA A 48 -3.96 -4.80 8.43
CA ALA A 48 -5.32 -5.18 8.83
C ALA A 48 -5.62 -4.92 10.32
N PHE A 49 -4.60 -4.92 11.18
CA PHE A 49 -4.76 -4.75 12.62
C PHE A 49 -3.79 -3.74 13.26
N HIS A 50 -2.67 -3.38 12.60
CA HIS A 50 -1.73 -2.35 13.03
C HIS A 50 -1.36 -1.38 11.90
N GLY A 51 -1.71 -0.11 12.05
CA GLY A 51 -1.27 0.94 11.13
C GLY A 51 0.25 1.18 11.14
N PRO A 52 0.78 1.98 10.20
CA PRO A 52 2.22 2.19 10.04
C PRO A 52 2.90 2.75 11.29
N MET A 53 2.25 3.67 12.02
CA MET A 53 2.84 4.30 13.21
C MET A 53 3.15 3.30 14.32
N LEU A 54 2.18 2.45 14.69
CA LEU A 54 2.38 1.43 15.72
C LEU A 54 3.33 0.33 15.24
N THR A 55 3.25 -0.01 13.96
CA THR A 55 4.15 -0.99 13.33
C THR A 55 5.62 -0.54 13.41
N PHE A 56 5.93 0.71 13.09
CA PHE A 56 7.28 1.26 13.20
C PHE A 56 7.70 1.52 14.65
N HIS A 57 6.74 1.81 15.54
CA HIS A 57 7.03 1.83 16.97
C HIS A 57 7.57 0.47 17.45
N LEU A 58 6.92 -0.63 17.06
CA LEU A 58 7.41 -1.99 17.38
C LEU A 58 8.75 -2.31 16.72
N ALA A 59 9.01 -1.80 15.52
CA ALA A 59 10.29 -1.98 14.84
C ALA A 59 11.47 -1.35 15.60
N GLY A 60 11.21 -0.34 16.44
CA GLY A 60 12.20 0.22 17.36
C GLY A 60 12.51 -0.64 18.59
N GLY A 61 11.86 -1.81 18.76
CA GLY A 61 12.10 -2.72 19.88
C GLY A 61 11.73 -2.10 21.23
N PRO A 62 12.45 -2.43 22.32
CA PRO A 62 12.16 -1.89 23.66
C PRO A 62 12.22 -0.35 23.75
N GLY A 63 12.96 0.30 22.85
CA GLY A 63 13.05 1.77 22.78
C GLY A 63 11.93 2.43 21.97
N GLY A 64 11.07 1.65 21.33
CA GLY A 64 9.91 2.14 20.59
C GLY A 64 10.27 3.10 19.46
N MET A 65 9.32 3.98 19.12
CA MET A 65 9.49 4.94 18.03
C MET A 65 10.68 5.89 18.20
N ALA A 66 11.06 6.23 19.44
CA ALA A 66 12.23 7.09 19.67
C ALA A 66 13.51 6.41 19.13
N HIS A 67 13.75 5.17 19.54
CA HIS A 67 14.87 4.39 19.05
C HIS A 67 14.80 4.14 17.52
N MET A 68 13.60 3.90 16.99
CA MET A 68 13.38 3.82 15.54
C MET A 68 13.82 5.11 14.82
N LEU A 69 13.44 6.29 15.32
CA LEU A 69 13.78 7.58 14.71
C LEU A 69 15.26 7.94 14.87
N ASP A 70 15.87 7.61 16.01
CA ASP A 70 17.31 7.87 16.22
C ASP A 70 18.17 7.03 15.26
N HIS A 71 17.73 5.81 14.94
CA HIS A 71 18.46 4.90 14.04
C HIS A 71 18.15 5.15 12.56
N PHE A 72 16.88 5.29 12.19
CA PHE A 72 16.44 5.41 10.80
C PHE A 72 16.22 6.85 10.33
N GLY A 73 16.23 7.82 11.22
CA GLY A 73 16.06 9.24 10.91
C GLY A 73 16.94 9.73 9.75
N PRO A 74 18.24 9.38 9.68
CA PRO A 74 19.08 9.74 8.55
C PRO A 74 18.57 9.24 7.19
N SER A 75 17.96 8.05 7.16
CA SER A 75 17.42 7.43 5.95
C SER A 75 16.14 8.09 5.43
N LEU A 76 15.48 8.95 6.23
CA LEU A 76 14.30 9.71 5.78
C LEU A 76 14.62 10.68 4.64
N LEU A 77 15.89 11.06 4.49
CA LEU A 77 16.36 11.93 3.40
C LEU A 77 16.77 11.14 2.15
N SER A 78 16.81 9.81 2.22
CA SER A 78 17.14 8.98 1.07
C SER A 78 16.04 9.08 0.01
N PRO A 79 16.39 9.18 -1.28
CA PRO A 79 15.41 9.34 -2.37
C PRO A 79 14.75 8.01 -2.75
N TRP A 80 14.29 7.23 -1.76
CA TRP A 80 13.69 5.90 -1.98
C TRP A 80 12.24 5.97 -2.47
N THR A 81 11.53 7.07 -2.21
CA THR A 81 10.11 7.22 -2.58
C THR A 81 9.85 8.56 -3.25
N ARG A 82 8.89 8.58 -4.17
CA ARG A 82 8.55 9.66 -5.08
C ARG A 82 7.08 10.03 -4.86
N LEU A 83 6.86 11.15 -4.15
CA LEU A 83 5.50 11.56 -3.72
C LEU A 83 4.72 12.39 -4.75
N ASN A 84 5.42 12.93 -5.75
CA ASN A 84 4.80 13.56 -6.91
C ASN A 84 4.53 12.48 -7.94
N ALA A 85 3.32 12.42 -8.51
CA ALA A 85 2.99 11.44 -9.53
C ALA A 85 3.88 11.60 -10.79
N PRO A 86 4.21 10.52 -11.51
CA PRO A 86 4.75 10.64 -12.86
C PRO A 86 3.70 11.24 -13.80
N GLU A 87 4.12 11.72 -14.95
CA GLU A 87 3.19 12.05 -16.03
C GLU A 87 2.48 10.77 -16.49
N LEU A 88 1.15 10.83 -16.61
CA LEU A 88 0.35 9.71 -17.11
C LEU A 88 0.41 9.68 -18.64
N THR A 89 1.51 9.17 -19.18
CA THR A 89 1.66 8.96 -20.62
C THR A 89 0.78 7.80 -21.10
N PRO A 90 0.45 7.72 -22.41
CA PRO A 90 -0.25 6.57 -22.97
C PRO A 90 0.45 5.24 -22.66
N GLU A 91 1.78 5.21 -22.70
CA GLU A 91 2.57 4.00 -22.45
C GLU A 91 2.47 3.56 -20.99
N LEU A 92 2.58 4.49 -20.03
CA LEU A 92 2.40 4.17 -18.61
C LEU A 92 0.98 3.68 -18.34
N ARG A 93 -0.02 4.36 -18.91
CA ARG A 93 -1.41 3.96 -18.79
C ARG A 93 -1.61 2.53 -19.27
N ASP A 94 -1.14 2.21 -20.47
CA ASP A 94 -1.35 0.90 -21.09
C ASP A 94 -0.55 -0.20 -20.37
N ALA A 95 0.64 0.10 -19.85
CA ALA A 95 1.40 -0.82 -19.01
C ALA A 95 0.67 -1.17 -17.70
N VAL A 96 0.13 -0.17 -17.00
CA VAL A 96 -0.66 -0.40 -15.78
C VAL A 96 -1.92 -1.19 -16.09
N VAL A 97 -2.64 -0.84 -17.16
CA VAL A 97 -3.85 -1.56 -17.60
C VAL A 97 -3.53 -3.01 -17.92
N SER A 98 -2.54 -3.28 -18.77
CA SER A 98 -2.15 -4.64 -19.15
C SER A 98 -1.74 -5.46 -17.92
N GLY A 99 -0.96 -4.88 -17.01
CA GLY A 99 -0.56 -5.58 -15.79
C GLY A 99 -1.76 -5.89 -14.88
N CYS A 100 -2.71 -4.98 -14.71
CA CYS A 100 -3.94 -5.27 -13.96
C CYS A 100 -4.81 -6.35 -14.65
N GLU A 101 -4.88 -6.36 -15.97
CA GLU A 101 -5.62 -7.39 -16.74
C GLU A 101 -4.96 -8.77 -16.61
N GLU A 102 -3.64 -8.84 -16.75
CA GLU A 102 -2.85 -10.04 -16.50
C GLU A 102 -3.01 -10.53 -15.06
N GLU A 103 -3.03 -9.61 -14.08
CA GLU A 103 -3.29 -9.96 -12.69
C GLU A 103 -4.66 -10.56 -12.51
N ALA A 104 -5.70 -9.93 -13.06
CA ALA A 104 -7.07 -10.41 -12.99
C ALA A 104 -7.21 -11.80 -13.64
N GLY A 105 -6.46 -12.08 -14.70
CA GLY A 105 -6.56 -13.31 -15.47
C GLY A 105 -7.97 -13.48 -16.04
N GLU A 106 -8.57 -14.66 -15.87
CA GLU A 106 -9.93 -14.94 -16.37
C GLU A 106 -11.05 -14.45 -15.43
N ARG A 107 -10.71 -13.89 -14.26
CA ARG A 107 -11.71 -13.48 -13.25
C ARG A 107 -12.37 -12.17 -13.66
N THR A 108 -13.70 -12.13 -13.58
CA THR A 108 -14.43 -10.87 -13.79
C THR A 108 -14.28 -9.95 -12.59
N ILE A 109 -14.56 -8.65 -12.78
CA ILE A 109 -14.63 -7.69 -11.66
C ILE A 109 -15.61 -8.17 -10.58
N THR A 110 -16.73 -8.79 -10.97
CA THR A 110 -17.70 -9.35 -10.02
C THR A 110 -17.10 -10.48 -9.19
N ASP A 111 -16.28 -11.34 -9.79
CA ASP A 111 -15.59 -12.41 -9.08
C ASP A 111 -14.57 -11.85 -8.10
N LEU A 112 -13.76 -10.89 -8.53
CA LEU A 112 -12.75 -10.21 -7.69
C LEU A 112 -13.39 -9.46 -6.52
N VAL A 113 -14.51 -8.77 -6.75
CA VAL A 113 -15.27 -8.10 -5.68
C VAL A 113 -15.82 -9.13 -4.68
N ARG A 114 -16.39 -10.24 -5.15
CA ARG A 114 -16.90 -11.30 -4.28
C ARG A 114 -15.79 -11.92 -3.45
N GLU A 115 -14.63 -12.19 -4.06
CA GLU A 115 -13.45 -12.72 -3.40
C GLU A 115 -12.97 -11.75 -2.30
N ARG A 116 -12.77 -10.48 -2.65
CA ARG A 116 -12.36 -9.42 -1.71
C ARG A 116 -13.32 -9.32 -0.54
N ASP A 117 -14.63 -9.28 -0.79
CA ASP A 117 -15.62 -9.11 0.26
C ASP A 117 -15.65 -10.32 1.22
N ALA A 118 -15.51 -11.54 0.69
CA ALA A 118 -15.39 -12.75 1.51
C ALA A 118 -14.13 -12.73 2.39
N GLN A 119 -12.98 -12.30 1.83
CA GLN A 119 -11.73 -12.16 2.56
C GLN A 119 -11.80 -11.06 3.62
N LEU A 120 -12.41 -9.91 3.31
CA LEU A 120 -12.63 -8.83 4.28
C LEU A 120 -13.46 -9.30 5.47
N ILE A 121 -14.54 -10.05 5.23
CA ILE A 121 -15.34 -10.66 6.31
C ILE A 121 -14.47 -11.58 7.16
N ALA A 122 -13.63 -12.42 6.55
CA ALA A 122 -12.74 -13.31 7.28
C ALA A 122 -11.74 -12.55 8.16
N VAL A 123 -11.13 -11.48 7.64
CA VAL A 123 -10.21 -10.61 8.39
C VAL A 123 -10.94 -9.90 9.53
N LEU A 124 -12.14 -9.38 9.30
CA LEU A 124 -12.94 -8.73 10.34
C LEU A 124 -13.28 -9.70 11.48
N ARG A 125 -13.61 -10.96 11.17
CA ARG A 125 -13.81 -12.00 12.18
C ARG A 125 -12.52 -12.33 12.93
N ALA A 126 -11.43 -12.55 12.20
CA ALA A 126 -10.13 -12.88 12.79
C ALA A 126 -9.58 -11.77 13.71
N THR A 127 -9.93 -10.51 13.42
CA THR A 127 -9.54 -9.35 14.21
C THR A 127 -10.57 -8.95 15.28
N GLY A 128 -11.64 -9.74 15.47
CA GLY A 128 -12.67 -9.50 16.48
C GLY A 128 -13.55 -8.28 16.20
N ARG A 129 -13.58 -7.77 14.96
CA ARG A 129 -14.35 -6.61 14.53
C ARG A 129 -15.72 -6.97 13.94
N LEU A 130 -15.96 -8.26 13.72
CA LEU A 130 -17.24 -8.83 13.29
C LEU A 130 -17.47 -10.14 14.05
N SER A 131 -18.56 -10.21 14.80
CA SER A 131 -19.01 -11.38 15.56
C SER A 131 -19.81 -12.35 14.68
#